data_AF-A0A956H7C3-F1
#
_entry.id   AF-A0A956H7C3-F1
#
_cell.length_a   1.000
_cell.length_b   1.000
_cell.length_c   1.000
_cell.angle_alpha   90.00
_cell.angle_beta   90.00
_cell.angle_gamma   90.00
#
_symmetry.space_group_name_H-M   'P 1'
#
loop_
_entity.id
_entity.type
_entity.pdbx_description
1 polymer ?
#
loop_
_entity_poly.entity_id
_entity_poly.type
_entity_poly.pdbx_seq_one_letter_code
_entity_poly.pdbx_strand_id
1 'polypeptide(L)'
;MSEANRWLHLRHPDGFSDEMFAMFAAHCRIWQAYTKAVLAEWATLEPGHPRTPSYVFFEPTRDGNIVTLPVGGDYTLGSRATFENAASHLLSDFFPIHFRIGLEEGLTETTDLSRGPATNWRPVMPVPERE
;
A
#
# COMPACT_ATOMS: atom_id res chain seq x y z
N MET A 1 9.91 -20.24 -2.25
CA MET A 1 8.82 -19.59 -1.51
C MET A 1 8.67 -18.19 -2.08
N SER A 2 7.46 -17.71 -2.34
CA SER A 2 7.24 -16.33 -2.76
C SER A 2 7.45 -15.41 -1.55
N GLU A 3 8.50 -14.60 -1.58
CA GLU A 3 8.81 -13.63 -0.52
C GLU A 3 8.14 -12.29 -0.79
N ALA A 4 7.92 -11.50 0.26
CA ALA A 4 7.50 -10.11 0.10
C ALA A 4 8.63 -9.31 -0.56
N ASN A 5 8.28 -8.48 -1.55
CA ASN A 5 9.24 -7.64 -2.28
C ASN A 5 8.81 -6.17 -2.38
N ARG A 6 7.64 -5.85 -1.84
CA ARG A 6 7.06 -4.52 -1.73
C ARG A 6 6.37 -4.39 -0.39
N TRP A 7 6.41 -3.19 0.19
CA TRP A 7 5.78 -2.90 1.48
C TRP A 7 5.06 -1.57 1.40
N LEU A 8 3.74 -1.61 1.64
CA LEU A 8 2.91 -0.42 1.78
C LEU A 8 2.87 -0.04 3.26
N HIS A 9 3.31 1.16 3.57
CA HIS A 9 3.42 1.66 4.92
C HIS A 9 2.44 2.81 5.16
N LEU A 10 1.92 2.87 6.38
CA LEU A 10 1.41 4.10 6.96
C LEU A 10 2.23 4.40 8.21
N ARG A 11 2.62 5.67 8.39
CA ARG A 11 3.23 6.16 9.61
C ARG A 11 2.45 7.35 10.15
N HIS A 12 2.30 7.41 11.46
CA HIS A 12 1.68 8.54 12.15
C HIS A 12 2.52 8.86 13.39
N PRO A 13 2.85 10.13 13.69
CA PRO A 13 3.67 10.48 14.85
C PRO A 13 3.08 9.99 16.18
N ASP A 14 1.76 10.00 16.31
CA ASP A 14 1.05 9.50 17.50
C ASP A 14 0.93 7.96 17.56
N GLY A 15 1.39 7.27 16.52
CA GLY A 15 1.30 5.82 16.39
C GLY A 15 -0.10 5.28 16.11
N PHE A 16 -0.26 3.97 16.29
CA PHE A 16 -1.50 3.25 15.98
C PHE A 16 -1.99 2.46 17.20
N SER A 17 -3.18 2.80 17.69
CA SER A 17 -3.88 1.98 18.69
C SER A 17 -4.23 0.60 18.12
N ASP A 18 -4.63 -0.33 18.99
CA ASP A 18 -5.07 -1.66 18.54
C ASP A 18 -6.30 -1.59 17.64
N GLU A 19 -7.22 -0.67 17.91
CA GLU A 19 -8.39 -0.39 17.06
C GLU A 19 -7.95 0.15 15.69
N MET A 20 -7.00 1.08 15.66
CA MET A 20 -6.46 1.62 14.41
C MET A 20 -5.72 0.55 13.61
N PHE A 21 -5.00 -0.36 14.28
CA PHE A 21 -4.38 -1.50 13.60
C PHE A 21 -5.43 -2.49 13.06
N ALA A 22 -6.50 -2.77 13.81
CA ALA A 22 -7.61 -3.59 13.33
C ALA A 22 -8.29 -2.94 12.10
N MET A 23 -8.42 -1.62 12.09
CA MET A 23 -8.93 -0.83 10.97
C MET A 23 -7.98 -0.93 9.76
N PHE A 24 -6.67 -0.76 9.96
CA PHE A 24 -5.67 -0.97 8.91
C PHE A 24 -5.74 -2.38 8.32
N ALA A 25 -5.86 -3.41 9.17
CA ALA A 25 -6.01 -4.79 8.71
C ALA A 25 -7.31 -5.00 7.92
N ALA A 26 -8.40 -4.31 8.27
CA ALA A 26 -9.62 -4.31 7.48
C ALA A 26 -9.41 -3.67 6.10
N HIS A 27 -8.74 -2.52 6.03
CA HIS A 27 -8.36 -1.91 4.75
C HIS A 27 -7.50 -2.84 3.88
N CYS A 28 -6.54 -3.55 4.48
CA CYS A 28 -5.71 -4.52 3.76
C CYS A 28 -6.54 -5.64 3.12
N ARG A 29 -7.57 -6.15 3.82
CA ARG A 29 -8.50 -7.15 3.27
C ARG A 29 -9.35 -6.60 2.14
N ILE A 30 -9.84 -5.36 2.26
CA ILE A 30 -10.61 -4.68 1.22
C ILE A 30 -9.74 -4.49 -0.03
N TRP A 31 -8.52 -3.99 0.17
CA TRP A 31 -7.55 -3.83 -0.92
C TRP A 31 -7.24 -5.15 -1.61
N GLN A 32 -6.98 -6.22 -0.84
CA GLN A 32 -6.76 -7.55 -1.40
C GLN A 32 -7.94 -8.02 -2.26
N ALA A 33 -9.19 -7.79 -1.82
CA ALA A 33 -10.37 -8.13 -2.59
C ALA A 33 -10.48 -7.31 -3.88
N TYR A 34 -10.21 -6.00 -3.81
CA TYR A 34 -10.15 -5.12 -4.97
C TYR A 34 -9.08 -5.57 -5.99
N THR A 35 -7.85 -5.83 -5.54
CA THR A 35 -6.76 -6.31 -6.41
C THR A 35 -7.15 -7.61 -7.09
N LYS A 36 -7.75 -8.57 -6.37
CA LYS A 36 -8.22 -9.83 -6.97
C LYS A 36 -9.27 -9.61 -8.06
N ALA A 37 -10.20 -8.68 -7.87
CA ALA A 37 -11.20 -8.32 -8.87
C ALA A 37 -10.56 -7.70 -10.12
N VAL A 38 -9.62 -6.77 -9.95
CA VAL A 38 -8.86 -6.16 -11.06
C VAL A 38 -8.07 -7.21 -11.85
N LEU A 39 -7.40 -8.15 -11.16
CA LEU A 39 -6.64 -9.21 -11.82
C LEU A 39 -7.51 -10.18 -12.61
N ALA A 40 -8.74 -10.43 -12.14
CA ALA A 40 -9.71 -11.28 -12.85
C ALA A 40 -10.14 -10.65 -14.19
N GLU A 41 -10.26 -9.33 -14.21
CA GLU A 41 -10.62 -8.56 -15.41
C GLU A 41 -9.40 -8.07 -16.22
N TRP A 42 -8.18 -8.46 -15.85
CA TRP A 42 -6.96 -7.86 -16.41
C TRP A 42 -6.89 -7.90 -17.95
N ALA A 43 -7.34 -9.00 -18.55
CA ALA A 43 -7.33 -9.16 -20.00
C ALA A 43 -8.33 -8.25 -20.74
N THR A 44 -9.30 -7.67 -20.03
CA THR A 44 -10.32 -6.76 -20.59
C THR A 44 -9.95 -5.28 -20.40
N LEU A 45 -8.95 -4.97 -19.57
CA LEU A 45 -8.48 -3.60 -19.31
C LEU A 45 -7.45 -3.15 -20.37
N GLU A 46 -7.74 -2.04 -21.08
CA GLU A 46 -6.81 -1.38 -22.00
C GLU A 46 -5.85 -0.40 -21.27
N PRO A 47 -4.60 -0.21 -21.74
CA PRO A 47 -4.05 -0.72 -23.00
C PRO A 47 -3.01 -1.82 -22.75
N GLY A 48 -3.37 -3.07 -23.02
CA GLY A 48 -2.42 -4.08 -23.51
C GLY A 48 -1.19 -4.35 -22.63
N HIS A 49 -1.36 -4.57 -21.32
CA HIS A 49 -0.30 -5.24 -20.57
C HIS A 49 -0.35 -6.74 -20.88
N PRO A 50 0.63 -7.30 -21.62
CA PRO A 50 0.56 -8.66 -22.19
C PRO A 50 0.58 -9.77 -21.12
N ARG A 51 0.83 -9.40 -19.86
CA ARG A 51 0.96 -10.32 -18.74
C ARG A 51 0.17 -9.79 -17.56
N THR A 52 -0.76 -10.60 -17.07
CA THR A 52 -1.41 -10.39 -15.77
C THR A 52 -0.37 -10.46 -14.67
N PRO A 53 -0.25 -9.41 -13.82
CA PRO A 53 0.68 -9.45 -12.71
C PRO A 53 0.27 -10.50 -11.68
N SER A 54 1.26 -11.07 -11.01
CA SER A 54 1.07 -12.01 -9.91
C SER A 54 1.25 -11.28 -8.58
N TYR A 55 0.41 -11.64 -7.61
CA TYR A 55 0.42 -11.06 -6.27
C TYR A 55 0.43 -12.15 -5.22
N VAL A 56 1.20 -11.92 -4.16
CA VAL A 56 1.16 -12.74 -2.94
C VAL A 56 0.90 -11.81 -1.77
N PHE A 57 -0.18 -12.06 -1.06
CA PHE A 57 -0.62 -11.22 0.06
C PHE A 57 -0.13 -11.81 1.37
N PHE A 58 0.32 -10.94 2.27
CA PHE A 58 0.76 -11.30 3.61
C PHE A 58 -0.11 -10.59 4.64
N GLU A 59 -0.07 -11.09 5.87
CA GLU A 59 -0.71 -10.41 6.99
C GLU A 59 -0.05 -9.05 7.25
N PRO A 60 -0.84 -8.01 7.56
CA PRO A 60 -0.29 -6.73 7.96
C PRO A 60 0.44 -6.84 9.30
N THR A 61 1.40 -5.95 9.50
CA THR A 61 2.22 -5.88 10.72
C THR A 61 2.20 -4.46 11.28
N ARG A 62 2.50 -4.34 12.58
CA ARG A 62 2.67 -3.06 13.27
C ARG A 62 4.01 -3.07 13.99
N ASP A 63 4.78 -2.01 13.81
CA ASP A 63 6.04 -1.76 14.52
C ASP A 63 6.09 -0.29 14.95
N GLY A 64 5.98 -0.07 16.26
CA GLY A 64 5.90 1.27 16.85
C GLY A 64 4.82 2.13 16.20
N ASN A 65 5.26 3.17 15.50
CA ASN A 65 4.41 4.16 14.87
C ASN A 65 4.14 3.91 13.38
N ILE A 66 4.47 2.70 12.90
CA ILE A 66 4.31 2.27 11.51
C ILE A 66 3.43 1.02 11.44
N VAL A 67 2.48 1.01 10.51
CA VAL A 67 1.77 -0.20 10.09
C VAL A 67 2.13 -0.51 8.64
N THR A 68 2.29 -1.79 8.33
CA THR A 68 2.83 -2.25 7.06
C THR A 68 2.01 -3.39 6.48
N LEU A 69 1.68 -3.31 5.19
CA LEU A 69 1.19 -4.42 4.39
C LEU A 69 2.33 -4.93 3.48
N PRO A 70 2.94 -6.08 3.79
CA PRO A 70 3.90 -6.72 2.90
C PRO A 70 3.16 -7.36 1.72
N VAL A 71 3.74 -7.24 0.53
CA VAL A 71 3.21 -7.83 -0.69
C VAL A 71 4.34 -8.40 -1.53
N GLY A 72 4.13 -9.60 -2.06
CA GLY A 72 5.02 -10.29 -2.99
C GLY A 72 4.44 -10.35 -4.39
N GLY A 73 5.16 -10.99 -5.31
CA GLY A 73 4.72 -11.19 -6.69
C GLY A 73 5.69 -10.64 -7.73
N ASP A 74 5.22 -10.44 -8.96
CA ASP A 74 6.08 -9.91 -10.02
C ASP A 74 6.11 -8.39 -10.06
N TYR A 75 7.20 -7.87 -10.64
CA TYR A 75 7.44 -6.44 -10.78
C TYR A 75 7.23 -6.01 -12.23
N THR A 76 5.97 -5.75 -12.58
CA THR A 76 5.56 -5.24 -13.90
C THR A 76 5.04 -3.81 -13.78
N LEU A 77 5.03 -3.05 -14.88
CA LEU A 77 4.39 -1.72 -14.92
C LEU A 77 2.92 -1.78 -14.46
N GLY A 78 2.20 -2.82 -14.88
CA GLY A 78 0.81 -3.06 -14.45
C GLY A 78 0.69 -3.34 -12.95
N SER A 79 1.64 -4.08 -12.36
CA SER A 79 1.66 -4.29 -10.91
C SER A 79 1.89 -2.98 -10.16
N ARG A 80 2.88 -2.18 -10.60
CA ARG A 80 3.20 -0.89 -9.97
C ARG A 80 2.04 0.10 -10.07
N ALA A 81 1.38 0.19 -11.23
CA ALA A 81 0.20 1.02 -11.41
C ALA A 81 -0.96 0.60 -10.48
N THR A 82 -1.18 -0.70 -10.28
CA THR A 82 -2.20 -1.20 -9.34
C THR A 82 -1.86 -0.83 -7.88
N PHE A 83 -0.57 -0.77 -7.52
CA PHE A 83 -0.11 -0.28 -6.22
C PHE A 83 -0.28 1.25 -6.08
N GLU A 84 0.20 2.01 -7.05
CA GLU A 84 0.25 3.48 -6.98
C GLU A 84 -1.12 4.15 -7.18
N ASN A 85 -1.98 3.62 -8.05
CA ASN A 85 -3.25 4.27 -8.41
C ASN A 85 -4.44 3.88 -7.52
N ALA A 86 -4.44 2.69 -6.90
CA ALA A 86 -5.62 2.17 -6.23
C ALA A 86 -5.40 1.77 -4.76
N ALA A 87 -4.16 1.52 -4.32
CA ALA A 87 -3.91 0.85 -3.05
C ALA A 87 -3.63 1.79 -1.86
N SER A 88 -2.88 2.86 -2.08
CA SER A 88 -2.39 3.66 -0.95
C SER A 88 -3.50 4.52 -0.32
N HIS A 89 -4.38 5.08 -1.15
CA HIS A 89 -5.58 5.79 -0.69
C HIS A 89 -6.52 4.89 0.15
N LEU A 90 -6.82 3.67 -0.34
CA LEU A 90 -7.71 2.75 0.39
C LEU A 90 -7.18 2.33 1.76
N LEU A 91 -5.86 2.28 1.96
CA LEU A 91 -5.28 1.94 3.25
C LEU A 91 -5.50 3.01 4.31
N SER A 92 -5.78 4.25 3.89
CA SER A 92 -5.93 5.39 4.79
C SER A 92 -7.32 6.04 4.79
N ASP A 93 -8.16 5.76 3.80
CA ASP A 93 -9.36 6.56 3.51
C ASP A 93 -10.43 6.55 4.61
N PHE A 94 -10.59 5.45 5.35
CA PHE A 94 -11.62 5.37 6.40
C PHE A 94 -11.09 5.64 7.81
N PHE A 95 -9.82 6.06 7.94
CA PHE A 95 -9.39 6.63 9.23
C PHE A 95 -10.12 7.95 9.50
N PRO A 96 -10.37 8.28 10.78
CA PRO A 96 -10.91 9.58 11.15
C PRO A 96 -10.07 10.72 10.55
N ILE A 97 -10.74 11.77 10.05
CA ILE A 97 -10.07 12.87 9.35
C ILE A 97 -8.93 13.50 10.17
N HIS A 98 -9.11 13.65 11.48
CA HIS A 98 -8.08 14.22 12.37
C HIS A 98 -6.82 13.37 12.40
N PHE A 99 -6.94 12.04 12.32
CA PHE A 99 -5.81 11.13 12.23
C PHE A 99 -5.16 11.18 10.85
N ARG A 100 -5.95 11.34 9.78
CA ARG A 100 -5.43 11.45 8.41
C ARG A 100 -4.56 12.71 8.19
N ILE A 101 -4.72 13.78 8.99
CA ILE A 101 -3.94 15.03 8.87
C ILE A 101 -2.45 14.80 9.18
N GLY A 102 -2.13 13.93 10.13
CA GLY A 102 -0.75 13.59 10.51
C GLY A 102 -0.20 12.33 9.86
N LEU A 103 -0.97 11.71 8.97
CA LEU A 103 -0.67 10.41 8.40
C LEU A 103 0.19 10.57 7.13
N GLU A 104 1.25 9.77 7.05
CA GLU A 104 2.06 9.66 5.85
C GLU A 104 2.01 8.23 5.32
N GLU A 105 1.95 8.09 4.00
CA GLU A 105 2.02 6.81 3.32
C GLU A 105 3.39 6.64 2.66
N GLY A 106 3.88 5.42 2.64
CA GLY A 106 5.16 5.07 2.08
C GLY A 106 5.10 3.80 1.27
N LEU A 107 5.85 3.76 0.16
CA LEU A 107 6.08 2.54 -0.60
C LEU A 107 7.58 2.22 -0.55
N THR A 108 7.89 1.02 -0.06
CA THR A 108 9.23 0.44 -0.15
C THR A 108 9.24 -0.63 -1.21
N GLU A 109 10.20 -0.56 -2.14
CA GLU A 109 10.39 -1.55 -3.19
C GLU A 109 11.86 -2.00 -3.21
N THR A 110 12.10 -3.31 -3.27
CA THR A 110 13.46 -3.87 -3.39
C THR A 110 13.81 -4.16 -4.85
N THR A 111 13.68 -3.16 -5.71
CA THR A 111 13.89 -3.29 -7.16
C THR A 111 15.35 -3.12 -7.56
N ASP A 112 16.12 -2.41 -6.73
CA ASP A 112 17.54 -2.17 -6.92
C ASP A 112 18.33 -2.76 -5.73
N LEU A 113 18.85 -3.98 -5.93
CA LEU A 113 19.69 -4.68 -4.95
C LEU A 113 20.92 -3.87 -4.54
N SER A 114 21.34 -2.87 -5.34
CA SER A 114 22.52 -2.04 -5.05
C SER A 114 22.24 -0.87 -4.12
N ARG A 115 20.98 -0.42 -4.02
CA ARG A 115 20.57 0.72 -3.17
C ARG A 115 19.97 0.29 -1.84
N GLY A 116 19.55 -0.98 -1.72
CA GLY A 116 18.77 -1.46 -0.59
C GLY A 116 17.34 -0.89 -0.60
N PRO A 117 16.46 -1.39 0.28
CA PRO A 117 15.09 -0.88 0.40
C PRO A 117 15.09 0.58 0.87
N ALA A 118 14.46 1.46 0.10
CA ALA A 118 14.19 2.85 0.48
C ALA A 118 12.69 3.12 0.43
N THR A 119 12.17 3.80 1.44
CA THR A 119 10.77 4.21 1.51
C THR A 119 10.64 5.67 1.11
N ASN A 120 9.86 5.95 0.07
CA ASN A 120 9.45 7.32 -0.26
C ASN A 120 8.17 7.64 0.49
N TRP A 121 8.25 8.58 1.43
CA TRP A 121 7.11 9.01 2.26
C TRP A 121 6.42 10.23 1.67
N ARG A 122 5.10 10.25 1.71
CA ARG A 122 4.29 11.43 1.36
C ARG A 122 3.11 11.59 2.32
N PRO A 123 2.67 12.82 2.61
CA PRO A 123 1.44 13.05 3.36
C PRO A 123 0.24 12.41 2.67
N VAL A 124 -0.63 11.75 3.44
CA VAL A 124 -1.90 11.21 2.95
C VAL A 124 -2.87 12.33 2.60
N MET A 125 -2.90 13.39 3.41
CA MET A 125 -3.65 14.60 3.12
C MET A 125 -2.69 15.75 2.87
N PRO A 126 -2.97 16.62 1.90
CA PRO A 126 -2.21 17.86 1.73
C PRO A 126 -2.32 18.67 3.01
N VAL A 127 -1.18 19.07 3.57
CA VAL A 127 -1.15 20.05 4.65
C VAL A 127 -1.62 21.37 4.02
N PRO A 128 -2.68 22.02 4.55
CA PRO A 128 -3.10 23.32 4.04
C PRO A 128 -1.90 24.26 4.12
N GLU A 129 -1.52 24.87 2.99
CA GLU A 129 -0.55 25.95 3.01
C GLU A 129 -1.10 27.03 3.94
N ARG A 130 -0.32 27.43 4.94
CA ARG A 130 -0.68 28.57 5.78
C ARG A 130 -0.55 29.81 4.90
N GLU A 131 -1.68 30.44 4.57
CA GLU A 131 -1.73 31.79 4.01
C GLU A 131 -1.08 32.83 4.94
#